data_AF-A0A920SGL6-F1
#
_entry.id   AF-A0A920SGL6-F1
#
_cell.length_a   1.000
_cell.length_b   1.000
_cell.length_c   1.000
_cell.angle_alpha   90.00
_cell.angle_beta   90.00
_cell.angle_gamma   90.00
#
_symmetry.space_group_name_H-M   'P 1'
#
loop_
_entity.id
_entity.type
_entity.pdbx_description
1 polymer ?
#
loop_
_entity_poly.entity_id
_entity_poly.type
_entity_poly.pdbx_seq_one_letter_code
_entity_poly.pdbx_strand_id
1 'polypeptide(L)' 'MVDRLIAKGDTSTDAVVESALDLMGPLEVNPESLVELNGFVADGGDFSWKSADDIEKSTVRVSELLQLIVSLREYQYA' A
#
# COMPACT_ATOMS: atom_id res chain seq x y z
N MET A 1 1.75 6.55 9.89
CA MET A 1 1.20 6.46 8.50
C MET A 1 0.26 5.27 8.39
N VAL A 2 0.70 4.10 8.86
CA VAL A 2 -0.20 2.96 9.14
C VAL A 2 -1.37 3.36 10.05
N ASP A 3 -1.15 4.25 11.02
CA ASP A 3 -2.21 4.81 11.88
C ASP A 3 -3.37 5.43 11.08
N ARG A 4 -3.10 6.01 9.90
CA ARG A 4 -4.13 6.60 9.04
C ARG A 4 -4.91 5.53 8.27
N LEU A 5 -4.28 4.43 7.87
CA LEU A 5 -4.95 3.26 7.30
C LEU A 5 -5.84 2.59 8.35
N ILE A 6 -5.33 2.42 9.57
CA ILE A 6 -6.09 1.92 10.71
C ILE A 6 -7.29 2.83 11.01
N ALA A 7 -7.08 4.15 11.03
CA ALA A 7 -8.15 5.12 11.30
C ALA A 7 -9.23 5.14 10.20
N LYS A 8 -8.85 4.91 8.93
CA LYS A 8 -9.79 4.72 7.81
C LYS A 8 -10.53 3.38 7.88
N GLY A 9 -9.90 2.37 8.48
CA GLY A 9 -10.42 1.00 8.52
C GLY A 9 -10.22 0.24 7.22
N ASP A 10 -9.29 0.69 6.37
CA ASP A 10 -9.01 0.06 5.08
C ASP A 10 -8.37 -1.32 5.31
N THR A 11 -9.05 -2.39 4.93
CA THR A 11 -8.53 -3.76 5.07
C THR A 11 -8.37 -4.48 3.73
N SER A 12 -9.10 -4.07 2.70
CA SER A 12 -8.91 -4.62 1.36
C SER A 12 -7.60 -4.14 0.76
N THR A 13 -6.96 -5.01 -0.02
CA THR A 13 -5.70 -4.72 -0.72
C THR A 13 -5.80 -3.45 -1.56
N ASP A 14 -6.86 -3.32 -2.36
CA ASP A 14 -7.13 -2.17 -3.22
C ASP A 14 -7.24 -0.86 -2.42
N ALA A 15 -8.03 -0.84 -1.34
CA ALA A 15 -8.20 0.35 -0.51
C ALA A 15 -6.89 0.78 0.18
N VAL A 16 -6.07 -0.19 0.61
CA VAL A 16 -4.76 0.11 1.20
C VAL A 16 -3.79 0.66 0.17
N VAL A 17 -3.80 0.13 -1.06
CA VAL A 17 -2.99 0.64 -2.17
C VAL A 17 -3.40 2.06 -2.56
N GLU A 18 -4.70 2.32 -2.73
CA GLU A 18 -5.22 3.66 -3.02
C GLU A 18 -4.86 4.66 -1.91
N SER A 19 -5.05 4.28 -0.64
CA SER A 19 -4.69 5.14 0.49
C SER A 19 -3.18 5.37 0.59
N ALA A 20 -2.34 4.39 0.25
CA ALA A 20 -0.89 4.55 0.21
C ALA A 20 -0.46 5.52 -0.90
N LEU A 21 -1.10 5.47 -2.07
CA LEU A 21 -0.87 6.40 -3.18
C LEU A 21 -1.32 7.82 -2.83
N ASP A 22 -2.51 8.00 -2.24
CA ASP A 22 -3.01 9.31 -1.76
C ASP A 22 -2.05 9.97 -0.77
N LEU A 23 -1.42 9.16 0.10
CA LEU A 23 -0.44 9.64 1.07
C LEU A 23 0.87 10.12 0.44
N MET A 24 1.27 9.51 -0.68
CA MET A 24 2.51 9.84 -1.39
C MET A 24 2.37 11.09 -2.27
N GLY A 25 1.16 11.63 -2.42
CA GLY A 25 0.86 12.82 -3.19
C GLY A 25 0.36 12.51 -4.60
N PRO A 26 0.33 13.49 -5.53
CA PRO A 26 -0.25 13.34 -6.87
C PRO A 26 0.65 12.50 -7.79
N LEU A 27 0.87 11.25 -7.40
CA LEU A 27 1.52 10.26 -8.24
C LEU A 27 0.43 9.58 -9.07
N GLU A 28 0.30 10.02 -10.32
CA GLU A 28 -0.51 9.28 -11.30
C GLU A 28 0.27 8.01 -11.67
N VAL A 29 -0.06 6.92 -10.98
CA VAL A 29 0.34 5.58 -11.40
C VAL A 29 -0.50 5.18 -12.60
N ASN A 30 0.15 4.62 -13.63
CA ASN A 30 -0.56 4.07 -14.76
C ASN A 30 -1.36 2.81 -14.30
N PRO A 31 -2.39 2.39 -15.05
CA PRO A 31 -3.21 1.24 -14.66
C PRO A 31 -2.41 -0.06 -14.52
N GLU A 32 -1.34 -0.22 -15.28
CA GLU A 32 -0.47 -1.40 -15.24
C GLU A 32 0.29 -1.51 -13.91
N SER A 33 0.92 -0.42 -13.47
CA SER A 33 1.58 -0.32 -12.17
C SER A 33 0.58 -0.51 -11.03
N LEU A 34 -0.65 -0.01 -11.15
CA LEU A 34 -1.68 -0.22 -10.13
C LEU A 34 -2.05 -1.71 -10.00
N VAL A 35 -2.12 -2.44 -11.11
CA VAL A 35 -2.31 -3.90 -11.10
C VAL A 35 -1.12 -4.61 -10.44
N GLU A 36 0.11 -4.19 -10.71
CA GLU A 36 1.31 -4.76 -10.08
C GLU A 36 1.36 -4.49 -8.57
N LEU A 37 1.05 -3.27 -8.13
CA LEU A 37 1.00 -2.90 -6.71
C LEU A 37 -0.05 -3.73 -5.97
N ASN A 38 -1.24 -3.86 -6.55
CA ASN A 38 -2.32 -4.68 -5.99
C ASN A 38 -1.93 -6.16 -5.96
N GLY A 39 -1.29 -6.68 -7.02
CA GLY A 39 -0.79 -8.06 -7.08
C GLY A 39 0.29 -8.33 -6.02
N PHE A 40 1.20 -7.38 -5.82
CA PHE A 40 2.27 -7.46 -4.83
C PHE A 40 1.71 -7.63 -3.42
N VAL A 41 0.73 -6.81 -3.03
CA VAL A 41 0.13 -6.95 -1.70
C VAL A 41 -0.86 -8.11 -1.62
N ALA A 42 -1.52 -8.50 -2.72
CA ALA A 42 -2.52 -9.57 -2.71
C ALA A 42 -1.96 -10.94 -2.29
N ASP A 43 -0.67 -11.21 -2.53
CA ASP A 43 -0.02 -12.45 -2.10
C ASP A 43 -0.10 -12.67 -0.58
N GLY A 44 -0.11 -11.57 0.20
CA GLY A 44 -0.27 -11.60 1.65
C GLY A 44 -1.72 -11.61 2.16
N GLY A 45 -2.72 -11.62 1.27
CA GLY A 45 -4.14 -11.52 1.61
C GLY A 45 -4.59 -10.14 2.11
N ASP A 46 -5.78 -10.04 2.67
CA ASP A 46 -6.28 -8.76 3.21
C ASP A 46 -5.46 -8.28 4.43
N PHE A 47 -5.49 -6.98 4.67
CA PHE A 47 -4.87 -6.35 5.84
C PHE A 47 -5.78 -6.50 7.06
N SER A 48 -5.18 -6.63 8.25
CA SER A 48 -5.91 -6.68 9.51
C SER A 48 -5.25 -5.77 10.53
N TRP A 49 -6.08 -5.06 11.27
CA TRP A 49 -5.67 -4.12 12.31
C TRP A 49 -6.18 -4.54 13.70
N LYS A 50 -6.67 -5.79 13.83
CA LYS A 50 -7.43 -6.25 14.99
C LYS A 50 -6.57 -6.75 16.14
N SER A 51 -5.36 -7.20 15.85
CA SER A 51 -4.41 -7.71 16.85
C SER A 51 -3.02 -7.10 16.64
N ALA A 52 -2.18 -7.13 17.67
CA ALA A 52 -0.82 -6.60 17.57
C ALA A 52 0.01 -7.32 16.49
N ASP A 53 -0.15 -8.64 16.37
CA ASP A 53 0.50 -9.47 15.35
C ASP A 53 0.02 -9.11 13.93
N ASP A 54 -1.29 -8.91 13.75
CA ASP A 54 -1.85 -8.47 12.48
C ASP A 54 -1.37 -7.07 12.09
N ILE A 55 -1.30 -6.16 13.06
CA ILE A 55 -0.81 -4.80 12.85
C ILE A 55 0.66 -4.83 12.45
N GLU A 56 1.50 -5.65 13.11
CA GLU A 56 2.91 -5.78 12.77
C GLU A 56 3.10 -6.32 11.34
N LYS A 57 2.44 -7.43 11.00
CA LYS A 57 2.47 -8.02 9.64
C LYS A 57 1.98 -7.03 8.58
N SER A 58 0.86 -6.38 8.84
CA SER A 58 0.27 -5.39 7.94
C SER A 58 1.17 -4.17 7.79
N THR A 59 1.86 -3.75 8.85
CA THR A 59 2.82 -2.63 8.83
C THR A 59 4.02 -2.93 7.94
N VAL A 60 4.58 -4.13 8.04
CA VAL A 60 5.68 -4.57 7.18
C VAL A 60 5.25 -4.52 5.71
N ARG A 61 4.10 -5.11 5.38
CA ARG A 61 3.57 -5.15 4.02
C ARG A 61 3.27 -3.76 3.45
N VAL A 62 2.71 -2.85 4.25
CA VAL A 62 2.52 -1.45 3.86
C VAL A 62 3.88 -0.77 3.59
N SER A 63 4.90 -1.07 4.38
CA SER A 63 6.24 -0.49 4.20
C SER A 63 6.88 -0.95 2.88
N GLU A 64 6.74 -2.23 2.54
CA GLU A 64 7.22 -2.80 1.26
C GLU A 64 6.46 -2.21 0.06
N LEU A 65 5.13 -2.08 0.17
CA LEU A 65 4.30 -1.42 -0.85
C LEU A 65 4.80 0.00 -1.12
N LEU A 66 5.10 0.78 -0.07
CA LEU A 66 5.58 2.14 -0.22
C LEU A 66 6.95 2.20 -0.89
N GLN A 67 7.85 1.27 -0.58
CA GLN A 67 9.15 1.19 -1.27
C GLN A 67 8.95 0.95 -2.77
N LEU A 68 8.04 0.05 -3.15
CA LEU A 68 7.71 -0.21 -4.55
C LEU A 68 7.13 1.04 -5.24
N ILE A 69 6.21 1.75 -4.57
CA ILE A 69 5.66 3.03 -5.06
C ILE A 69 6.77 4.07 -5.27
N VAL A 70 7.71 4.18 -4.33
CA VAL A 70 8.86 5.10 -4.47
C VAL A 70 9.72 4.71 -5.67
N SER A 71 10.04 3.42 -5.85
CA SER A 71 10.83 2.95 -6.99
C SER A 71 10.14 3.20 -8.33
N LEU A 72 8.83 2.99 -8.41
CA LEU A 72 8.03 3.31 -9.60
C LEU A 72 8.07 4.81 -9.92
N ARG A 73 7.96 5.65 -8.89
CA ARG A 73 8.07 7.09 -9.03
C ARG A 73 9.45 7.48 -9.56
N GLU A 74 10.53 6.96 -8.98
CA GLU A 74 11.89 7.25 -9.44
C GLU A 74 12.09 6.86 -10.90
N TYR A 75 11.54 5.71 -11.33
CA TYR A 75 11.56 5.28 -12.73
C TYR A 75 10.82 6.25 -13.67
N GLN A 76 9.72 6.86 -13.24
CA GLN A 76 8.98 7.85 -14.04
C GLN A 76 9.70 9.20 -14.21
N TYR A 77 10.60 9.56 -13.28
CA TYR A 77 11.37 10.80 -13.33
C TYR A 77 12.80 10.64 -13.90
N ALA A 78 13.21 9.41 -14.22
CA ALA A 78 14.50 9.08 -14.82
C ALA A 78 14.47 9.18 -16.35
#